data_AF-A0A7V2VRP7-F1
#
_entry.id   AF-A0A7V2VRP7-F1
#
_cell.length_a   1.000
_cell.length_b   1.000
_cell.length_c   1.000
_cell.angle_alpha   90.00
_cell.angle_beta   90.00
_cell.angle_gamma   90.00
#
_symmetry.space_group_name_H-M   'P 1'
#
loop_
_entity.id
_entity.type
_entity.pdbx_description
1 polymer ?
#
loop_
_entity_poly.entity_id
_entity_poly.type
_entity_poly.pdbx_seq_one_letter_code
_entity_poly.pdbx_strand_id
1 'polypeptide(L)' 'MNIGDKVKILSGDFEGRSGKIKARHFNVLPREMKKIITGVVLTGKDNETLYSVRFDGQKDNVYFPENCLELISDR' A
#
# COMPACT_ATOMS: atom_id res chain seq x y z
N MET A 1 -11.66 -1.25 0.78
CA MET A 1 -10.58 -0.89 1.71
C MET A 1 -10.62 0.57 2.10
N ASN A 2 -10.83 0.83 3.37
CA ASN A 2 -10.98 2.11 4.04
C ASN A 2 -10.07 2.20 5.27
N ILE A 3 -9.89 3.42 5.78
CA ILE A 3 -9.20 3.62 7.05
C ILE A 3 -10.00 2.91 8.14
N GLY A 4 -9.33 2.06 8.90
CA GLY A 4 -9.96 1.23 9.92
C GLY A 4 -10.08 -0.24 9.53
N ASP A 5 -10.02 -0.56 8.23
CA ASP A 5 -10.14 -1.95 7.78
C ASP A 5 -8.89 -2.75 8.16
N LYS A 6 -9.11 -4.03 8.51
CA LYS A 6 -8.03 -4.99 8.70
C LYS A 6 -7.69 -5.61 7.35
N VAL A 7 -6.41 -5.64 7.02
CA VAL A 7 -5.91 -6.19 5.75
C VAL A 7 -4.82 -7.21 6.00
N LYS A 8 -4.73 -8.23 5.14
CA LYS A 8 -3.59 -9.14 5.07
C LYS A 8 -2.66 -8.68 3.95
N ILE A 9 -1.35 -8.64 4.22
CA ILE A 9 -0.36 -8.29 3.21
C ILE A 9 -0.07 -9.51 2.35
N LEU A 10 -0.16 -9.32 1.03
CA LEU A 10 0.09 -10.36 0.03
C LEU A 10 1.53 -10.38 -0.46
N SER A 11 2.25 -9.26 -0.36
CA SER A 11 3.65 -9.15 -0.78
C SER A 11 4.37 -7.99 -0.07
N GLY A 12 5.68 -8.16 0.21
CA GLY A 12 6.55 -7.16 0.84
C GLY A 12 7.00 -7.55 2.25
N ASP A 13 7.56 -6.59 3.00
CA ASP A 13 8.25 -6.84 4.29
C ASP A 13 7.42 -7.55 5.37
N PHE A 14 6.09 -7.45 5.29
CA PHE A 14 5.15 -8.04 6.24
C PHE A 14 4.19 -9.03 5.58
N GLU A 15 4.60 -9.67 4.49
CA GLU A 15 3.83 -10.69 3.77
C GLU A 15 3.24 -11.73 4.73
N GLY A 16 1.97 -12.07 4.51
CA GLY A 16 1.21 -13.01 5.32
C GLY A 16 0.65 -12.43 6.63
N ARG A 17 1.19 -11.30 7.12
CA ARG A 17 0.72 -10.67 8.37
C ARG A 17 -0.52 -9.81 8.12
N SER A 18 -1.33 -9.67 9.17
CA SER A 18 -2.49 -8.79 9.17
C SER A 18 -2.19 -7.49 9.90
N GLY A 19 -2.61 -6.37 9.32
CA GLY A 19 -2.51 -5.04 9.92
C GLY A 19 -3.80 -4.24 9.73
N LYS A 20 -3.83 -3.03 10.24
CA LYS A 20 -4.99 -2.12 10.14
C LYS A 20 -4.61 -0.88 9.31
N ILE A 21 -5.45 -0.51 8.36
CA ILE A 21 -5.25 0.72 7.58
C ILE A 21 -5.43 1.92 8.52
N LYS A 22 -4.40 2.76 8.63
CA LYS A 22 -4.39 3.98 9.45
C LYS A 22 -4.53 5.26 8.63
N ALA A 23 -3.99 5.26 7.42
CA ALA A 23 -4.06 6.42 6.53
C ALA A 23 -4.09 5.97 5.06
N ARG A 24 -4.55 6.89 4.21
CA ARG A 24 -4.59 6.76 2.77
C ARG A 24 -3.84 7.95 2.18
N HIS A 25 -2.86 7.69 1.33
CA HIS A 25 -2.07 8.71 0.65
C HIS A 25 -2.41 8.64 -0.84
N PHE A 26 -2.63 9.80 -1.46
CA PHE A 26 -2.70 9.87 -2.90
C PHE A 26 -1.28 10.06 -3.40
N ASN A 27 -0.73 9.07 -4.10
CA ASN A 27 0.58 9.23 -4.70
C ASN A 27 0.44 10.12 -5.94
N VAL A 28 0.48 11.43 -5.73
CA VAL A 28 0.64 12.39 -6.81
C VAL A 28 2.12 12.38 -7.17
N LEU A 29 2.56 11.34 -7.88
CA LEU A 29 3.86 11.41 -8.52
C LEU A 29 3.81 12.60 -9.49
N PRO A 30 4.63 13.65 -9.31
CA PRO A 30 4.64 14.75 -10.25
C PRO A 30 5.00 14.17 -11.63
N ARG A 31 4.23 14.54 -12.66
CA ARG A 31 4.42 14.11 -14.07
C ARG A 31 5.88 14.25 -14.58
N GLU A 32 6.71 15.03 -13.90
CA GLU A 32 8.08 15.35 -14.29
C GLU A 32 9.16 14.39 -13.77
N MET A 33 8.85 13.41 -12.90
CA MET A 33 9.83 12.40 -12.47
C MET A 33 9.90 11.17 -13.40
N LYS A 34 9.97 11.40 -14.72
CA LYS A 34 10.51 10.40 -15.65
C LYS A 34 12.04 10.52 -15.66
N LYS A 35 12.71 10.02 -14.63
CA LYS A 35 14.17 9.78 -14.70
C LYS A 35 14.42 8.29 -14.86
N ILE A 36 14.94 7.95 -16.04
CA ILE A 36 15.42 6.62 -16.43
C ILE A 36 16.57 6.26 -15.50
N ILE A 37 16.36 5.27 -14.63
CA ILE A 37 17.42 4.54 -13.95
C ILE A 37 17.19 3.07 -14.32
N THR A 38 18.04 2.58 -15.22
CA THR A 38 18.31 1.15 -15.43
C THR A 38 17.09 0.26 -15.72
N GLY A 39 16.65 0.22 -16.98
CA GLY A 39 16.01 -0.95 -17.59
C GLY A 39 14.55 -1.27 -17.23
N VAL A 40 13.89 -0.51 -16.36
CA VAL A 40 12.46 -0.72 -16.06
C VAL A 40 11.67 0.54 -16.45
N VAL A 41 10.86 0.43 -17.51
CA VAL A 41 9.85 1.44 -17.80
C VAL A 41 8.77 1.30 -16.73
N LEU A 42 8.88 2.06 -15.65
CA LEU A 42 7.76 2.27 -14.73
C LEU A 42 6.70 3.12 -15.46
N THR A 43 5.82 2.46 -16.21
CA THR A 43 4.52 3.04 -16.54
C THR A 43 3.67 3.05 -15.27
N GLY A 44 4.03 3.92 -14.32
CA GLY A 44 3.21 4.16 -13.14
C GLY A 44 1.86 4.66 -13.63
N LYS A 45 0.80 3.88 -13.41
CA LYS A 45 -0.56 4.38 -13.63
C LYS A 45 -0.69 5.62 -12.77
N ASP A 46 -0.94 6.74 -13.43
CA ASP A 46 -1.12 8.04 -12.79
C ASP A 46 -2.14 7.91 -11.64
N ASN A 47 -1.73 8.28 -10.43
CA ASN A 47 -2.54 8.38 -9.20
C ASN A 47 -2.90 7.07 -8.48
N GLU A 48 -1.92 6.22 -8.19
CA GLU A 48 -2.15 5.07 -7.31
C GLU A 48 -2.27 5.50 -5.83
N THR A 49 -3.35 5.05 -5.19
CA THR A 49 -3.62 5.28 -3.77
C THR A 49 -2.75 4.35 -2.93
N LEU A 50 -1.96 4.88 -2.00
CA LEU A 50 -1.17 4.09 -1.06
C LEU A 50 -1.86 4.01 0.31
N TYR A 51 -1.70 2.89 1.02
CA TYR A 51 -2.22 2.68 2.37
C TYR A 51 -1.10 2.59 3.39
N SER A 52 -1.19 3.39 4.47
CA SER A 52 -0.38 3.16 5.66
C SER A 52 -1.05 2.10 6.53
N VAL A 53 -0.39 0.95 6.69
CA VAL A 53 -0.87 -0.19 7.46
C VAL A 53 -0.04 -0.30 8.75
N ARG A 54 -0.73 -0.33 9.90
CA ARG A 54 -0.11 -0.57 11.21
C ARG A 54 -0.22 -2.04 11.59
N PHE A 55 0.91 -2.63 11.96
CA PHE A 55 0.97 -3.96 12.57
C PHE A 55 1.15 -3.82 14.08
N ASP A 56 0.70 -4.82 14.83
CA ASP A 56 0.82 -4.80 16.28
C ASP A 56 2.30 -4.72 16.71
N GLY A 57 2.59 -3.79 17.63
CA GLY A 57 3.94 -3.48 18.10
C GLY A 57 4.88 -2.83 17.07
N GLN A 58 4.41 -2.43 15.88
CA GLN A 58 5.27 -1.92 14.80
C GLN A 58 4.84 -0.55 14.26
N LYS A 59 5.77 0.12 13.58
CA LYS A 59 5.51 1.37 12.86
C LYS A 59 4.62 1.14 11.63
N ASP A 60 4.06 2.23 11.11
CA ASP A 60 3.26 2.19 9.89
C ASP A 60 4.15 1.91 8.69
N ASN A 61 3.72 0.95 7.86
CA ASN A 61 4.35 0.65 6.59
C ASN A 61 3.39 0.98 5.45
N VAL A 62 3.93 1.39 4.30
CA VAL A 62 3.13 1.88 3.18
C VAL A 62 3.04 0.80 2.11
N TYR A 63 1.82 0.51 1.66
CA TYR A 63 1.55 -0.52 0.66
C TYR A 63 0.66 0.00 -0.46
N PHE A 64 0.88 -0.55 -1.65
CA PHE A 64 -0.07 -0.46 -2.74
C PHE A 64 -1.35 -1.27 -2.45
N PRO A 65 -2.50 -0.91 -3.03
CA PRO A 65 -3.76 -1.61 -2.83
C PRO A 65 -3.67 -3.08 -3.26
N GLU A 66 -2.99 -3.38 -4.37
CA GLU A 66 -2.80 -4.76 -4.85
C GLU A 66 -2.05 -5.67 -3.86
N ASN A 67 -1.25 -5.08 -2.97
CA ASN A 67 -0.52 -5.83 -1.95
C ASN A 67 -1.35 -6.05 -0.68
N CYS A 68 -2.60 -5.58 -0.64
CA CYS A 68 -3.49 -5.65 0.51
C CYS A 68 -4.77 -6.42 0.19
N LEU A 69 -5.06 -7.47 0.95
CA LEU A 69 -6.35 -8.17 0.92
C LEU A 69 -7.21 -7.74 2.11
N GLU A 70 -8.38 -7.17 1.84
CA GLU A 70 -9.36 -6.84 2.88
C GLU A 70 -9.84 -8.10 3.60
N LEU A 71 -9.73 -8.10 4.93
CA LEU A 71 -10.27 -9.18 5.75
C LEU A 71 -11.66 -8.75 6.22
N ILE A 72 -12.70 -9.33 5.60
CA ILE A 72 -14.07 -9.18 6.07
C ILE A 72 -14.13 -9.88 7.43
N SER A 73 -14.26 -9.11 8.50
CA SER A 73 -14.58 -9.68 9.81
C SER A 73 -16.01 -10.18 9.73
N ASP A 74 -16.24 -11.46 10.02
CA ASP A 74 -17.57 -12.05 10.15
C ASP A 74 -18.44 -11.08 10.96
N ARG A 75 -19.52 -10.61 10.33
CA ARG A 75 -20.56 -9.80 10.95
C ARG A 75 -21.52 -10.69 11.71
#